data_AF-A0A3M0Y044-F1
#
_entry.id   AF-A0A3M0Y044-F1
#
_cell.length_a   1.000
_cell.length_b   1.000
_cell.length_c   1.000
_cell.angle_alpha   90.00
_cell.angle_beta   90.00
_cell.angle_gamma   90.00
#
_symmetry.space_group_name_H-M   'P 1'
#
loop_
_entity.id
_entity.type
_entity.pdbx_description
1 polymer ?
#
loop_
_entity_poly.entity_id
_entity_poly.type
_entity_poly.pdbx_seq_one_letter_code
_entity_poly.pdbx_strand_id
1 'polypeptide(L)'
;MRIGLIALKAGTHAGGIATYETQLIHALAAIDRENEHHVLCVAPVTRSVFAIDQPNFHFHEVRPRQRTLAMCVAVPRLLRQLDVDFFHVLFLPP
;
A
#
# COMPACT_ATOMS: atom_id res chain seq x y z
N MET A 1 -5.94 -10.98 -10.48
CA MET A 1 -6.04 -11.23 -9.02
C MET A 1 -6.14 -9.91 -8.29
N ARG A 2 -6.63 -9.93 -7.04
CA ARG A 2 -6.66 -8.77 -6.15
C ARG A 2 -5.49 -8.84 -5.18
N ILE A 3 -4.56 -7.89 -5.29
CA ILE A 3 -3.30 -7.88 -4.56
C ILE A 3 -3.28 -6.70 -3.59
N GLY A 4 -3.08 -6.99 -2.31
CA GLY A 4 -2.91 -5.97 -1.27
C GLY A 4 -1.44 -5.60 -1.06
N LEU A 5 -1.08 -4.33 -1.20
CA LEU A 5 0.26 -3.81 -0.92
C LEU A 5 0.20 -2.92 0.32
N ILE A 6 0.85 -3.33 1.43
CA ILE A 6 0.79 -2.58 2.69
C ILE A 6 2.02 -1.68 2.80
N ALA A 7 1.83 -0.40 2.51
CA ALA A 7 2.86 0.63 2.54
C ALA A 7 2.86 1.36 3.89
N LEU A 8 3.99 1.28 4.60
CA LEU A 8 4.14 1.82 5.96
C LEU A 8 4.87 3.16 5.99
N LYS A 9 5.69 3.44 4.98
CA LYS A 9 6.63 4.57 4.95
C LYS A 9 6.70 5.27 3.59
N ALA A 10 6.00 4.80 2.56
CA ALA A 10 5.94 5.44 1.26
C ALA A 10 5.61 6.92 1.40
N GLY A 11 6.28 7.76 0.61
CA GLY A 11 6.14 9.22 0.65
C GLY A 11 6.59 9.93 1.93
N THR A 12 7.17 9.22 2.89
CA THR A 12 7.81 9.84 4.07
C THR A 12 9.31 10.02 3.84
N HIS A 13 9.97 10.87 4.64
CA HIS A 13 11.43 11.03 4.60
C HIS A 13 12.20 9.91 5.34
N ALA A 14 11.64 8.70 5.43
CA ALA A 14 12.24 7.56 6.14
C ALA A 14 13.36 6.84 5.35
N GLY A 15 14.01 7.53 4.42
CA GLY A 15 15.18 7.04 3.69
C GLY A 15 14.90 5.83 2.80
N GLY A 16 15.75 4.80 2.93
CA GLY A 16 15.75 3.63 2.05
C GLY A 16 14.42 2.88 1.99
N ILE A 17 13.72 2.73 3.13
CA ILE A 17 12.44 2.02 3.19
C ILE A 17 11.37 2.79 2.41
N ALA A 18 11.25 4.10 2.62
CA ALA A 18 10.29 4.92 1.90
C ALA A 18 10.54 4.90 0.38
N THR A 19 11.83 4.90 -0.01
CA THR A 19 12.26 4.82 -1.41
C THR A 19 11.88 3.47 -2.01
N TYR A 20 12.20 2.38 -1.32
CA TYR A 20 11.85 1.02 -1.76
C TYR A 20 10.34 0.86 -1.98
N GLU A 21 9.52 1.23 -0.99
CA GLU A 21 8.05 1.08 -1.11
C GLU A 21 7.51 1.85 -2.31
N THR A 22 7.97 3.09 -2.50
CA THR A 22 7.53 3.96 -3.60
C THR A 22 7.96 3.38 -4.96
N GLN A 23 9.23 3.00 -5.10
CA GLN A 23 9.77 2.49 -6.35
C GLN A 23 9.20 1.12 -6.73
N LEU A 24 8.94 0.25 -5.76
CA LEU A 24 8.27 -1.02 -6.01
C LEU A 24 6.86 -0.81 -6.59
N ILE A 25 6.08 0.09 -6.00
CA ILE A 25 4.73 0.41 -6.48
C ILE A 25 4.77 0.97 -7.90
N HIS A 26 5.72 1.86 -8.20
CA HIS A 26 5.93 2.36 -9.57
C HIS A 26 6.35 1.27 -10.55
N ALA A 27 7.26 0.40 -10.15
CA ALA A 27 7.73 -0.70 -11.00
C ALA A 27 6.58 -1.67 -11.33
N LEU A 28 5.75 -2.02 -10.34
CA LEU A 28 4.55 -2.83 -10.55
C LEU A 28 3.58 -2.16 -11.51
N ALA A 29 3.30 -0.86 -11.33
CA ALA A 29 2.44 -0.12 -12.24
C ALA A 29 3.00 -0.05 -13.67
N ALA A 30 4.32 -0.08 -13.85
CA ALA A 30 4.94 -0.08 -15.17
C ALA A 30 4.76 -1.41 -15.92
N ILE A 31 4.70 -2.54 -15.21
CA ILE A 31 4.77 -3.88 -15.81
C ILE A 31 3.46 -4.68 -15.72
N ASP A 32 2.56 -4.36 -14.80
CA ASP A 32 1.34 -5.13 -14.56
C ASP A 32 0.07 -4.31 -14.86
N ARG A 33 -0.66 -4.77 -15.86
CA ARG A 33 -1.94 -4.20 -16.31
C ARG A 33 -3.14 -5.10 -16.06
N GLU A 34 -2.92 -6.29 -15.51
CA GLU A 34 -3.95 -7.32 -15.39
C GLU A 34 -4.46 -7.47 -13.97
N ASN A 35 -3.59 -7.36 -12.96
CA ASN A 35 -4.01 -7.49 -11.57
C ASN A 35 -4.52 -6.18 -10.97
N GLU A 36 -5.50 -6.29 -10.08
CA GLU A 36 -6.00 -5.18 -9.26
C GLU A 36 -5.10 -5.00 -8.04
N HIS A 37 -4.40 -3.88 -7.97
CA HIS A 37 -3.49 -3.53 -6.88
C HIS A 37 -4.19 -2.59 -5.89
N HIS A 38 -4.34 -3.04 -4.65
CA HIS A 38 -4.87 -2.25 -3.54
C HIS A 38 -3.71 -1.81 -2.64
N VAL A 39 -3.32 -0.55 -2.72
CA VAL A 39 -2.25 0.03 -1.90
C VAL A 39 -2.83 0.59 -0.60
N LEU A 40 -2.60 -0.11 0.50
CA LEU A 40 -3.01 0.29 1.85
C LEU A 40 -1.93 1.19 2.46
N CYS A 41 -2.21 2.49 2.52
CA CYS A 41 -1.31 3.51 3.02
C CYS A 41 -1.52 3.70 4.54
N VAL A 42 -0.60 3.19 5.35
CA VAL A 42 -0.66 3.26 6.82
C VAL A 42 -0.09 4.58 7.35
N ALA A 43 0.95 5.11 6.70
CA ALA A 43 1.40 6.48 6.94
C ALA A 43 0.44 7.49 6.32
N PRO A 44 0.38 8.73 6.85
CA PRO A 44 -0.32 9.84 6.21
C PRO A 44 0.41 10.21 4.91
N VAL A 45 0.16 9.45 3.87
CA VAL A 45 0.62 9.71 2.51
C VAL A 45 -0.56 10.14 1.67
N THR A 46 -0.34 11.15 0.82
CA THR A 46 -1.31 11.52 -0.19
C THR A 46 -1.12 10.62 -1.40
N ARG A 47 -2.23 10.19 -2.03
CA ARG A 47 -2.23 9.48 -3.33
C ARG A 47 -1.31 10.14 -4.37
N SER A 48 -1.13 11.46 -4.27
CA SER A 48 -0.25 12.25 -5.13
C SER A 48 1.23 11.83 -5.10
N VAL A 49 1.71 11.17 -4.05
CA VAL A 49 3.09 10.68 -3.98
C VAL A 49 3.40 9.68 -5.08
N PHE A 50 2.42 8.85 -5.43
CA PHE A 50 2.61 7.82 -6.43
C PHE A 50 2.34 8.31 -7.85
N ALA A 51 1.52 9.36 -8.03
CA ALA A 51 1.14 9.89 -9.35
C ALA A 51 0.76 8.81 -10.40
N ILE A 52 0.23 7.67 -9.94
CA ILE A 52 -0.23 6.57 -10.79
C ILE A 52 -1.69 6.81 -11.14
N ASP A 53 -1.94 7.02 -12.43
CA ASP A 53 -3.28 7.13 -13.02
C ASP A 53 -3.57 5.91 -13.89
N GLN A 54 -3.68 4.75 -13.24
CA GLN A 54 -4.04 3.49 -13.88
C GLN A 54 -5.28 2.90 -13.22
N PRO A 55 -6.21 2.34 -14.00
CA PRO A 55 -7.51 1.88 -13.48
C PRO A 55 -7.37 0.70 -12.52
N ASN A 56 -6.29 -0.09 -12.63
CA ASN A 56 -6.02 -1.25 -11.80
C ASN A 56 -5.23 -0.91 -10.51
N PHE A 57 -4.98 0.37 -10.20
CA PHE A 57 -4.33 0.79 -8.95
C PHE A 57 -5.28 1.60 -8.07
N HIS A 58 -5.60 1.06 -6.89
CA HIS A 58 -6.49 1.67 -5.90
C HIS A 58 -5.72 1.99 -4.62
N PHE A 59 -5.74 3.25 -4.20
CA PHE A 59 -5.04 3.72 -3.01
C PHE A 59 -6.03 3.93 -1.86
N HIS A 60 -5.74 3.33 -0.71
CA HIS A 60 -6.60 3.33 0.48
C HIS A 60 -5.85 3.95 1.66
N GLU A 61 -6.36 5.06 2.21
CA GLU A 61 -5.87 5.57 3.48
C GLU A 61 -6.36 4.67 4.62
N VAL A 62 -5.42 4.11 5.39
CA VAL A 62 -5.77 3.28 6.55
C VAL A 62 -6.03 4.17 7.76
N ARG A 63 -7.19 4.00 8.38
CA ARG A 63 -7.57 4.67 9.63
C ARG A 63 -7.99 3.65 10.68
N PRO A 64 -7.70 3.88 11.97
CA PRO A 64 -7.00 5.04 12.55
C PRO A 64 -5.50 5.06 12.25
N ARG A 65 -4.85 6.23 12.34
CA ARG A 65 -3.41 6.40 12.05
C ARG A 65 -2.47 5.81 13.10
N GLN A 66 -3.01 5.36 14.24
CA GLN A 66 -2.21 4.69 15.25
C GLN A 66 -1.79 3.31 14.74
N ARG A 67 -0.47 3.13 14.54
CA ARG A 67 0.10 1.98 13.82
C ARG A 67 -0.40 0.63 14.30
N THR A 68 -0.46 0.40 15.61
CA THR A 68 -0.91 -0.89 16.17
C THR A 68 -2.37 -1.18 15.81
N LEU A 69 -3.25 -0.19 15.95
CA LEU A 69 -4.66 -0.35 15.57
C LEU A 69 -4.83 -0.48 14.05
N ALA A 70 -4.04 0.26 13.27
CA ALA A 70 -4.02 0.15 11.83
C ALA A 70 -3.66 -1.28 11.39
N MET A 71 -2.56 -1.83 11.91
CA MET A 71 -2.05 -3.14 11.52
C MET A 71 -2.87 -4.32 12.07
N CYS A 72 -3.35 -4.23 13.31
CA CYS A 72 -4.07 -5.34 13.95
C CYS A 72 -5.57 -5.37 13.61
N VAL A 73 -6.16 -4.24 13.23
CA VAL A 73 -7.63 -4.15 13.02
C VAL A 73 -7.97 -3.62 11.64
N ALA A 74 -7.49 -2.43 11.28
CA ALA A 74 -7.95 -1.75 10.07
C ALA A 74 -7.46 -2.44 8.78
N VAL A 75 -6.18 -2.84 8.72
CA VAL A 75 -5.59 -3.54 7.58
C VAL A 75 -6.28 -4.89 7.35
N PRO A 76 -6.40 -5.81 8.34
CA PRO A 76 -7.11 -7.07 8.14
C PRO A 76 -8.57 -6.87 7.70
N ARG A 77 -9.26 -5.88 8.27
CA ARG A 77 -10.62 -5.53 7.88
C ARG A 77 -10.68 -5.08 6.42
N LEU A 78 -9.80 -4.18 5.99
CA LEU A 78 -9.75 -3.68 4.61
C LEU A 78 -9.41 -4.80 3.63
N LEU A 79 -8.41 -5.64 3.93
CA LEU A 79 -8.06 -6.79 3.08
C LEU A 79 -9.27 -7.71 2.86
N ARG A 80 -10.05 -7.97 3.92
CA ARG A 80 -11.29 -8.76 3.83
C ARG A 80 -12.40 -8.05 3.05
N GLN A 81 -12.56 -6.74 3.23
CA GLN A 81 -13.58 -5.96 2.51
C GLN A 81 -13.29 -5.84 1.02
N LEU A 82 -12.00 -5.79 0.66
CA LEU A 82 -11.51 -5.72 -0.70
C LEU A 82 -11.36 -7.10 -1.35
N ASP A 83 -11.61 -8.18 -0.59
CA ASP A 83 -11.55 -9.56 -1.07
C ASP A 83 -10.20 -9.86 -1.75
N VAL A 84 -9.12 -9.51 -1.05
CA VAL A 84 -7.74 -9.64 -1.52
C VAL A 84 -7.31 -11.11 -1.51
N ASP A 85 -6.82 -11.60 -2.65
CA ASP A 85 -6.32 -12.97 -2.83
C ASP A 85 -4.93 -13.16 -2.18
N PHE A 86 -4.08 -12.15 -2.29
CA PHE A 86 -2.70 -12.15 -1.85
C PHE A 86 -2.29 -10.78 -1.33
N PHE A 87 -1.54 -10.71 -0.22
CA PHE A 87 -1.01 -9.44 0.25
C PHE A 87 0.49 -9.50 0.51
N HIS A 88 1.16 -8.37 0.27
CA HIS A 88 2.57 -8.15 0.56
C HIS A 88 2.74 -6.97 1.52
N VAL A 89 3.35 -7.25 2.67
CA VAL A 89 3.80 -6.21 3.60
C VAL A 89 5.17 -5.73 3.11
N LEU A 90 5.25 -4.48 2.67
CA LEU A 90 6.45 -3.97 1.99
C LEU A 90 7.64 -3.79 2.94
N PHE A 91 7.37 -3.67 4.24
CA PHE A 91 8.38 -3.56 5.27
C PHE A 91 7.88 -4.14 6.60
N LEU A 92 8.64 -5.05 7.21
CA LEU A 92 8.43 -5.48 8.57
C LEU A 92 9.62 -5.01 9.41
N PRO A 93 9.44 -4.17 10.43
CA PRO A 93 10.54 -3.81 11.32
C PRO A 93 11.01 -5.07 12.08
N PRO A 94 12.29 -5.13 12.48
CA PRO A 94 12.79 -6.15 13.39
C PRO A 94 12.10 -6.10 14.76
#